data_AF-A0A7V1ZWI8-F1
#
_entry.id   AF-A0A7V1ZWI8-F1
#
_cell.length_a   1.000
_cell.length_b   1.000
_cell.length_c   1.000
_cell.angle_alpha   90.00
_cell.angle_beta   90.00
_cell.angle_gamma   90.00
#
_symmetry.space_group_name_H-M   'P 1'
#
loop_
_entity.id
_entity.type
_entity.pdbx_description
1 polymer ?
#
loop_
_entity_poly.entity_id
_entity_poly.type
_entity_poly.pdbx_seq_one_letter_code
_entity_poly.pdbx_strand_id
1 'polypeptide(L)'
;MIIKKLALLILTALIIPAGTLHARQYELEKVKTWPSRANLMGSPDGYMYITQYKKVEVYSPPSNRILDKRIKGNEKVFTSPGGNYWAASEFVDRSADQYRVIGLSMFTPEGENLYSIDDPGALKFILNDNSPRMVGIEGTEGLPETELYFYDESGNITGTYKLTNYLDGRFCRDGSLFFAYSADSGLYAFSPSGDLYYRLNSGRNFALNQNGRLVLASNGGHLNLYYQTSKTNSAELNTSKIREIIISDDNTRAVVMSDDNAVCYSIPDLKPLWQYNPVSSYHHLSSCDYDSETGRTAIGIAVDSGSDYPFSERYNTGKVVIVDPAGEIMGSVDVSYTSWSKGFPKVQFASEGETLWVISHYDLFRIAL
;
A
#
# COMPACT_ATOMS: atom_id res chain seq x y z
N MET A 1 11.55 27.12 -50.65
CA MET A 1 10.52 26.67 -51.61
C MET A 1 9.35 26.13 -50.79
N ILE A 2 8.25 26.87 -50.77
CA ILE A 2 7.02 26.61 -50.03
C ILE A 2 6.06 25.87 -50.97
N ILE A 3 5.40 24.80 -50.49
CA ILE A 3 4.07 24.28 -50.90
C ILE A 3 3.67 23.31 -49.76
N LYS A 4 2.81 23.68 -48.80
CA LYS A 4 1.33 23.63 -48.81
C LYS A 4 0.72 22.28 -49.21
N LYS A 5 0.18 21.53 -48.24
CA LYS A 5 -1.12 20.83 -48.37
C LYS A 5 -1.92 20.89 -47.07
N LEU A 6 -3.06 21.58 -47.19
CA LEU A 6 -4.23 21.64 -46.30
C LEU A 6 -4.95 20.28 -46.30
N ALA A 7 -5.33 19.76 -45.13
CA ALA A 7 -6.69 19.71 -44.55
C ALA A 7 -7.63 18.60 -45.08
N LEU A 8 -8.07 17.75 -44.15
CA LEU A 8 -9.46 17.27 -44.14
C LEU A 8 -9.93 17.18 -42.69
N LEU A 9 -10.81 18.12 -42.34
CA LEU A 9 -11.58 18.19 -41.12
C LEU A 9 -12.88 17.43 -41.38
N ILE A 10 -13.15 16.34 -40.64
CA ILE A 10 -14.51 15.77 -40.57
C ILE A 10 -14.96 15.91 -39.12
N LEU A 11 -15.87 16.87 -38.96
CA LEU A 11 -16.61 17.14 -37.75
C LEU A 11 -17.89 16.29 -37.81
N THR A 12 -18.01 15.29 -36.94
CA THR A 12 -19.30 14.69 -36.59
C THR A 12 -19.44 14.77 -35.07
N ALA A 13 -20.18 15.78 -34.64
CA ALA A 13 -20.77 15.82 -33.31
C ALA A 13 -21.89 14.78 -33.25
N LEU A 14 -21.89 13.92 -32.23
CA LEU A 14 -23.11 13.44 -31.55
C LEU A 14 -22.75 12.53 -30.36
N ILE A 15 -23.28 12.95 -29.21
CA ILE A 15 -23.66 12.16 -28.02
C ILE A 15 -22.51 11.73 -27.09
N ILE A 16 -22.43 12.46 -25.98
CA ILE A 16 -21.72 12.12 -24.74
C ILE A 16 -22.48 10.97 -24.04
N PRO A 17 -21.82 9.85 -23.71
CA PRO A 17 -22.12 9.13 -22.49
C PRO A 17 -21.17 9.64 -21.40
N ALA A 18 -21.74 10.15 -20.31
CA ALA A 18 -21.02 10.35 -19.07
C ALA A 18 -20.55 8.98 -18.58
N GLY A 19 -19.25 8.80 -18.34
CA GLY A 19 -18.73 7.57 -17.76
C GLY A 19 -17.27 7.32 -18.06
N THR A 20 -16.40 7.98 -17.31
CA THR A 20 -15.35 7.39 -16.46
C THR A 20 -14.55 8.55 -15.88
N LEU A 21 -14.65 8.74 -14.57
CA LEU A 21 -13.69 9.54 -13.83
C LEU A 21 -12.33 8.85 -14.01
N HIS A 22 -11.45 9.42 -14.83
CA HIS A 22 -10.04 9.11 -14.79
C HIS A 22 -9.51 9.55 -13.43
N ALA A 23 -9.31 8.59 -12.52
CA ALA A 23 -8.43 8.79 -11.38
C ALA A 23 -7.05 9.10 -11.95
N ARG A 24 -6.62 10.36 -11.85
CA ARG A 24 -5.23 10.72 -12.11
C ARG A 24 -4.43 10.31 -10.88
N GLN A 25 -3.66 9.24 -10.98
CA GLN A 25 -2.58 8.99 -10.03
C GLN A 25 -1.37 9.86 -10.39
N TYR A 26 -0.67 10.31 -9.36
CA TYR A 26 0.44 11.24 -9.48
C TYR A 26 1.75 10.47 -9.51
N GLU A 27 2.51 10.69 -10.56
CA GLU A 27 3.85 10.16 -10.76
C GLU A 27 4.83 10.84 -9.78
N LEU A 28 5.63 10.06 -9.06
CA LEU A 28 6.77 10.52 -8.27
C LEU A 28 8.07 10.13 -8.97
N GLU A 29 8.57 10.97 -9.86
CA GLU A 29 9.71 10.58 -10.73
C GLU A 29 11.05 10.54 -9.98
N LYS A 30 11.22 11.34 -8.92
CA LYS A 30 12.48 11.45 -8.19
C LYS A 30 12.30 12.16 -6.85
N VAL A 31 12.80 11.59 -5.76
CA VAL A 31 13.02 12.34 -4.52
C VAL A 31 14.49 12.76 -4.47
N LYS A 32 14.78 14.06 -4.61
CA LYS A 32 16.11 14.61 -4.33
C LYS A 32 16.12 15.19 -2.93
N THR A 33 17.05 14.73 -2.13
CA THR A 33 17.22 15.12 -0.74
C THR A 33 18.55 15.84 -0.55
N TRP A 34 18.55 16.93 0.22
CA TRP A 34 19.77 17.64 0.61
C TRP A 34 19.80 17.92 2.12
N PRO A 35 20.94 17.66 2.80
CA PRO A 35 22.19 17.09 2.29
C PRO A 35 22.08 15.57 2.00
N SER A 36 23.11 14.99 1.36
CA SER A 36 23.23 13.59 0.90
C SER A 36 23.21 12.50 1.99
N ARG A 37 22.67 12.80 3.18
CA ARG A 37 22.48 11.89 4.32
C ARG A 37 21.01 11.88 4.70
N ALA A 38 20.25 11.51 3.70
CA ALA A 38 18.85 11.63 3.64
C ALA A 38 18.20 10.33 4.09
N ASN A 39 17.61 10.32 5.28
CA ASN A 39 16.85 9.16 5.71
C ASN A 39 15.41 9.15 5.13
N LEU A 40 15.29 8.84 3.84
CA LEU A 40 14.07 8.29 3.24
C LEU A 40 13.79 6.92 3.90
N MET A 41 12.66 6.67 4.52
CA MET A 41 12.36 5.31 4.98
C MET A 41 11.11 4.86 4.24
N GLY A 42 11.14 3.74 3.54
CA GLY A 42 9.93 3.04 3.13
C GLY A 42 9.33 2.41 4.38
N SER A 43 8.02 2.20 4.40
CA SER A 43 7.43 1.14 5.26
C SER A 43 6.92 -0.04 4.44
N PRO A 44 6.92 -1.25 5.05
CA PRO A 44 6.22 -2.42 4.51
C PRO A 44 4.75 -2.15 4.12
N ASP A 45 4.10 -1.20 4.77
CA ASP A 45 2.73 -0.76 4.51
C ASP A 45 2.62 0.20 3.30
N GLY A 46 3.74 0.54 2.63
CA GLY A 46 3.76 1.42 1.44
C GLY A 46 3.97 2.90 1.75
N TYR A 47 4.35 3.26 2.98
CA TYR A 47 4.66 4.65 3.31
C TYR A 47 6.05 5.07 2.81
N MET A 48 6.21 6.36 2.51
CA MET A 48 7.51 7.03 2.46
C MET A 48 7.65 7.96 3.68
N TYR A 49 8.40 7.52 4.67
CA TYR A 49 8.92 8.36 5.74
C TYR A 49 10.04 9.23 5.19
N ILE A 50 10.03 10.50 5.58
CA ILE A 50 11.06 11.46 5.17
C ILE A 50 11.56 12.08 6.47
N THR A 51 12.57 11.47 7.09
CA THR A 51 13.10 11.94 8.38
C THR A 51 14.39 12.75 8.18
N GLN A 52 14.44 13.94 8.78
CA GLN A 52 15.54 14.91 8.79
C GLN A 52 15.87 15.65 7.47
N TYR A 53 15.13 16.73 7.15
CA TYR A 53 15.48 17.58 5.99
C TYR A 53 15.28 19.07 6.17
N LYS A 54 16.00 19.83 5.34
CA LYS A 54 15.79 21.27 5.12
C LYS A 54 14.90 21.57 3.90
N LYS A 55 14.78 20.64 2.95
CA LYS A 55 13.96 20.74 1.72
C LYS A 55 13.68 19.35 1.16
N VAL A 56 12.45 19.10 0.73
CA VAL A 56 12.03 17.90 0.01
C VAL A 56 11.37 18.39 -1.26
N GLU A 57 11.91 18.01 -2.42
CA GLU A 57 11.34 18.35 -3.72
C GLU A 57 10.64 17.10 -4.26
N VAL A 58 9.33 17.21 -4.42
CA VAL A 58 8.48 16.17 -5.00
C VAL A 58 8.14 16.62 -6.42
N TYR A 59 8.44 15.80 -7.42
CA TYR A 59 8.25 16.10 -8.84
C TYR A 59 7.04 15.35 -9.38
N SER A 60 6.10 16.06 -10.03
CA SER A 60 4.89 15.50 -10.67
C SER A 60 4.70 16.05 -12.10
N PRO A 61 4.66 15.21 -13.15
CA PRO A 61 4.13 15.58 -14.46
C PRO A 61 2.59 15.49 -14.46
N PRO A 62 1.83 16.43 -15.11
CA PRO A 62 2.18 17.17 -16.33
C PRO A 62 2.47 18.67 -16.12
N SER A 63 2.75 19.11 -14.89
CA SER A 63 2.73 20.55 -14.57
C SER A 63 4.10 21.24 -14.55
N ASN A 64 5.22 20.50 -14.63
CA ASN A 64 6.55 21.07 -14.33
C ASN A 64 6.58 21.83 -12.98
N ARG A 65 5.64 21.54 -12.07
CA ARG A 65 5.58 22.19 -10.76
C ARG A 65 6.32 21.34 -9.75
N ILE A 66 7.23 21.99 -9.06
CA ILE A 66 7.88 21.50 -7.85
C ILE A 66 6.82 21.57 -6.75
N LEU A 67 6.50 20.45 -6.10
CA LEU A 67 5.82 20.50 -4.81
C LEU A 67 6.86 20.99 -3.80
N ASP A 68 6.88 22.31 -3.56
CA ASP A 68 7.83 22.95 -2.64
C ASP A 68 7.26 22.91 -1.22
N LYS A 69 6.99 21.72 -0.67
CA LYS A 69 6.72 21.60 0.77
C LYS A 69 8.02 21.31 1.49
N ARG A 70 8.49 22.31 2.25
CA ARG A 70 9.50 22.09 3.28
C ARG A 70 8.86 21.29 4.42
N ILE A 71 9.04 19.98 4.37
CA ILE A 71 8.74 19.11 5.51
C ILE A 71 9.66 19.54 6.65
N LYS A 72 9.07 19.87 7.81
CA LYS A 72 9.84 20.26 8.99
C LYS A 72 10.48 19.02 9.62
N GLY A 73 11.58 19.20 10.35
CA GLY A 73 12.33 18.09 10.94
C GLY A 73 11.59 17.24 11.98
N ASN A 74 10.34 17.59 12.31
CA ASN A 74 9.44 16.92 13.26
C ASN A 74 8.14 16.43 12.60
N GLU A 75 8.13 16.20 11.29
CA GLU A 75 6.95 15.71 10.55
C GLU A 75 7.19 14.30 9.97
N LYS A 76 6.13 13.49 9.90
CA LYS A 76 6.07 12.21 9.17
C LYS A 76 5.00 12.31 8.09
N VAL A 77 5.34 11.88 6.88
CA VAL A 77 4.42 11.87 5.73
C VAL A 77 3.99 10.45 5.42
N PHE A 78 2.75 10.28 4.98
CA PHE A 78 2.17 9.02 4.56
C PHE A 78 1.03 9.25 3.54
N THR A 79 0.74 8.25 2.72
CA THR A 79 -0.21 8.35 1.60
C THR A 79 -1.38 7.40 1.78
N SER A 80 -2.46 7.64 1.05
CA SER A 80 -3.48 6.62 0.83
C SER A 80 -2.93 5.49 -0.07
N PRO A 81 -3.51 4.28 -0.04
CA PRO A 81 -3.00 3.13 -0.79
C PRO A 81 -2.81 3.36 -2.29
N GLY A 82 -3.69 4.14 -2.92
CA GLY A 82 -3.62 4.54 -4.32
C GLY A 82 -3.09 5.96 -4.54
N GLY A 83 -2.57 6.63 -3.51
CA GLY A 83 -1.90 7.93 -3.64
C GLY A 83 -2.83 9.10 -3.99
N ASN A 84 -4.14 8.94 -3.87
CA ASN A 84 -5.10 10.03 -4.09
C ASN A 84 -5.08 11.09 -2.98
N TYR A 85 -4.49 10.76 -1.83
CA TYR A 85 -4.28 11.70 -0.72
C TYR A 85 -2.95 11.43 -0.03
N TRP A 86 -2.43 12.44 0.65
CA TRP A 86 -1.32 12.27 1.58
C TRP A 86 -1.49 13.19 2.78
N ALA A 87 -0.90 12.77 3.90
CA ALA A 87 -0.96 13.52 5.15
C ALA A 87 0.42 13.67 5.76
N ALA A 88 0.58 14.72 6.58
CA ALA A 88 1.77 15.00 7.35
C ALA A 88 1.41 15.14 8.84
N SER A 89 1.94 14.26 9.68
CA SER A 89 1.78 14.30 11.13
C SER A 89 2.99 14.99 11.78
N GLU A 90 2.76 15.95 12.66
CA GLU A 90 3.75 16.68 13.44
C GLU A 90 3.91 16.07 14.85
N PHE A 91 5.15 16.00 15.34
CA PHE A 91 5.50 15.46 16.66
C PHE A 91 6.19 16.50 17.55
N VAL A 92 6.11 16.27 18.87
CA VAL A 92 6.78 17.08 19.89
C VAL A 92 8.32 16.97 19.81
N ASP A 93 8.87 15.83 19.37
CA ASP A 93 10.31 15.56 19.43
C ASP A 93 10.87 14.78 18.22
N ARG A 94 12.21 14.80 18.04
CA ARG A 94 12.92 14.37 16.81
C ARG A 94 13.19 12.86 16.64
N SER A 95 12.82 12.00 17.58
CA SER A 95 12.96 10.54 17.43
C SER A 95 11.65 9.93 16.93
N ALA A 96 11.65 9.37 15.73
CA ALA A 96 10.46 8.98 14.97
C ALA A 96 9.66 7.79 15.56
N ASP A 97 10.03 7.28 16.74
CA ASP A 97 9.68 5.91 17.12
C ASP A 97 8.68 5.83 18.28
N GLN A 98 8.40 6.91 19.05
CA GLN A 98 7.49 6.86 20.22
C GLN A 98 6.85 8.20 20.65
N TYR A 99 6.23 8.99 19.75
CA TYR A 99 5.64 10.27 20.18
C TYR A 99 4.22 10.52 19.70
N ARG A 100 3.45 11.08 20.62
CA ARG A 100 2.15 11.71 20.40
C ARG A 100 2.22 12.64 19.21
N VAL A 101 1.28 12.47 18.28
CA VAL A 101 1.08 13.39 17.17
C VAL A 101 0.38 14.63 17.73
N ILE A 102 0.97 15.81 17.52
CA ILE A 102 0.46 17.10 18.00
C ILE A 102 -0.17 17.93 16.89
N GLY A 103 -0.01 17.52 15.64
CA GLY A 103 -0.63 18.16 14.50
C GLY A 103 -0.74 17.17 13.36
N LEU A 104 -1.75 17.31 12.53
CA LEU A 104 -1.92 16.50 11.34
C LEU A 104 -2.53 17.35 10.24
N SER A 105 -1.93 17.32 9.06
CA SER A 105 -2.46 18.02 7.89
C SER A 105 -2.71 17.04 6.76
N MET A 106 -3.88 17.11 6.15
CA MET A 106 -4.28 16.32 4.98
C MET A 106 -4.14 17.15 3.70
N PHE A 107 -3.74 16.51 2.60
CA PHE A 107 -3.48 17.17 1.33
C PHE A 107 -4.01 16.39 0.13
N THR A 108 -4.36 17.12 -0.92
CA THR A 108 -4.47 16.55 -2.26
C THR A 108 -3.08 16.14 -2.78
N PRO A 109 -3.00 15.32 -3.84
CA PRO A 109 -1.71 14.94 -4.38
C PRO A 109 -0.91 16.12 -4.96
N GLU A 110 -1.56 17.19 -5.42
CA GLU A 110 -0.91 18.45 -5.80
C GLU A 110 -0.40 19.27 -4.61
N GLY A 111 -0.68 18.84 -3.38
CA GLY A 111 -0.25 19.49 -2.16
C GLY A 111 -1.16 20.62 -1.69
N GLU A 112 -2.39 20.70 -2.20
CA GLU A 112 -3.42 21.58 -1.63
C GLU A 112 -3.82 21.05 -0.25
N ASN A 113 -3.81 21.91 0.78
CA ASN A 113 -4.25 21.49 2.11
C ASN A 113 -5.77 21.37 2.15
N LEU A 114 -6.27 20.18 2.50
CA LEU A 114 -7.70 19.92 2.66
C LEU A 114 -8.18 20.32 4.05
N TYR A 115 -7.45 19.91 5.08
CA TYR A 115 -7.67 20.33 6.47
C TYR A 115 -6.42 20.12 7.31
N SER A 116 -6.44 20.68 8.52
CA SER A 116 -5.43 20.43 9.56
C SER A 116 -6.12 20.24 10.91
N ILE A 117 -5.59 19.34 11.72
CA ILE A 117 -6.07 18.96 13.04
C ILE A 117 -4.94 19.22 14.03
N ASP A 118 -5.23 20.04 15.04
CA ASP A 118 -4.34 20.20 16.19
C ASP A 118 -4.61 19.06 17.18
N ASP A 119 -3.53 18.43 17.66
CA ASP A 119 -3.57 17.34 18.66
C ASP A 119 -4.62 16.25 18.34
N PRO A 120 -4.43 15.49 17.23
CA PRO A 120 -5.43 14.55 16.75
C PRO A 120 -5.73 13.39 17.72
N GLY A 121 -4.90 13.16 18.75
CA GLY A 121 -5.15 12.11 19.76
C GLY A 121 -4.73 10.70 19.35
N ALA A 122 -4.13 10.51 18.18
CA ALA A 122 -3.66 9.21 17.68
C ALA A 122 -2.15 9.19 17.40
N LEU A 123 -1.57 7.99 17.34
CA LEU A 123 -0.13 7.74 17.09
C LEU A 123 0.16 7.32 15.64
N LYS A 124 -0.79 6.62 15.01
CA LYS A 124 -0.74 6.16 13.62
C LYS A 124 -2.05 6.53 12.93
N PHE A 125 -2.00 6.71 11.61
CA PHE A 125 -3.17 6.99 10.80
C PHE A 125 -3.16 6.11 9.56
N ILE A 126 -4.34 5.74 9.11
CA ILE A 126 -4.58 5.03 7.85
C ILE A 126 -5.54 5.88 7.03
N LEU A 127 -5.15 6.21 5.80
CA LEU A 127 -5.94 7.05 4.91
C LEU A 127 -6.88 6.21 4.04
N ASN A 128 -8.07 6.75 3.80
CA ASN A 128 -8.99 6.25 2.78
C ASN A 128 -8.51 6.73 1.40
N ASP A 129 -8.62 5.89 0.38
CA ASP A 129 -8.16 6.22 -0.96
C ASP A 129 -9.17 7.00 -1.82
N ASN A 130 -10.46 6.93 -1.51
CA ASN A 130 -11.50 7.60 -2.33
C ASN A 130 -12.03 8.90 -1.72
N SER A 131 -11.73 9.16 -0.46
CA SER A 131 -12.15 10.37 0.23
C SER A 131 -11.05 10.78 1.21
N PRO A 132 -10.92 12.06 1.56
CA PRO A 132 -9.94 12.54 2.53
C PRO A 132 -10.32 12.17 3.98
N ARG A 133 -10.88 10.98 4.20
CA ARG A 133 -11.19 10.39 5.50
C ARG A 133 -10.02 9.55 5.98
N MET A 134 -9.99 9.27 7.28
CA MET A 134 -8.93 8.45 7.87
C MET A 134 -9.37 7.79 9.17
N VAL A 135 -8.60 6.79 9.58
CA VAL A 135 -8.68 6.22 10.93
C VAL A 135 -7.36 6.49 11.65
N GLY A 136 -7.45 7.16 12.80
CA GLY A 136 -6.36 7.30 13.76
C GLY A 136 -6.36 6.12 14.73
N ILE A 137 -5.17 5.70 15.15
CA ILE A 137 -4.93 4.58 16.05
C ILE A 137 -4.14 5.12 17.25
N GLU A 138 -4.76 5.13 18.42
CA GLU A 138 -4.12 5.42 19.69
C GLU A 138 -3.71 4.13 20.40
N GLY A 139 -2.48 4.10 20.89
CA GLY A 139 -1.88 2.92 21.50
C GLY A 139 -0.83 2.27 20.60
N THR A 140 -0.13 1.28 21.14
CA THR A 140 0.89 0.51 20.41
C THR A 140 0.29 -0.80 19.93
N GLU A 141 0.57 -1.18 18.69
CA GLU A 141 0.17 -2.47 18.12
C GLU A 141 0.56 -3.62 19.06
N GLY A 142 -0.37 -4.54 19.32
CA GLY A 142 -0.18 -5.68 20.22
C GLY A 142 -0.24 -5.36 21.73
N LEU A 143 -0.57 -4.13 22.14
CA LEU A 143 -0.89 -3.81 23.53
C LEU A 143 -2.39 -4.00 23.83
N PRO A 144 -2.77 -4.15 25.11
CA PRO A 144 -4.09 -4.64 25.51
C PRO A 144 -5.27 -3.79 25.05
N GLU A 145 -5.08 -2.48 24.94
CA GLU A 145 -6.14 -1.53 24.57
C GLU A 145 -5.62 -0.57 23.50
N THR A 146 -6.36 -0.50 22.39
CA THR A 146 -6.15 0.44 21.28
C THR A 146 -7.47 1.16 21.03
N GLU A 147 -7.43 2.48 20.90
CA GLU A 147 -8.60 3.26 20.52
C GLU A 147 -8.48 3.68 19.05
N LEU A 148 -9.52 3.41 18.28
CA LEU A 148 -9.66 3.82 16.88
C LEU A 148 -10.46 5.11 16.83
N TYR A 149 -9.96 6.12 16.14
CA TYR A 149 -10.60 7.41 15.90
C TYR A 149 -10.98 7.54 14.43
N PHE A 150 -12.26 7.69 14.13
CA PHE A 150 -12.75 7.82 12.75
C PHE A 150 -12.93 9.30 12.41
N TYR A 151 -12.25 9.78 11.38
CA TYR A 151 -12.30 11.18 10.95
C TYR A 151 -13.04 11.32 9.62
N ASP A 152 -13.91 12.33 9.54
CA ASP A 152 -14.59 12.72 8.30
C ASP A 152 -13.67 13.48 7.32
N GLU A 153 -14.26 13.92 6.21
CA GLU A 153 -13.58 14.65 5.12
C GLU A 153 -13.14 16.06 5.51
N SER A 154 -13.58 16.55 6.67
CA SER A 154 -13.19 17.84 7.25
C SER A 154 -12.23 17.68 8.43
N GLY A 155 -11.83 16.45 8.77
CA GLY A 155 -10.96 16.15 9.90
C GLY A 155 -11.66 16.14 11.26
N ASN A 156 -12.99 16.08 11.32
CA ASN A 156 -13.72 15.93 12.58
C ASN A 156 -13.84 14.47 12.97
N ILE A 157 -13.74 14.16 14.26
CA ILE A 157 -14.01 12.82 14.78
C ILE A 157 -15.51 12.54 14.69
N THR A 158 -15.89 11.51 13.95
CA THR A 158 -17.28 11.05 13.81
C THR A 158 -17.62 9.88 14.72
N GLY A 159 -16.61 9.15 15.20
CA GLY A 159 -16.79 8.03 16.12
C GLY A 159 -15.47 7.52 16.66
N THR A 160 -15.55 6.77 17.76
CA THR A 160 -14.40 6.05 18.31
C THR A 160 -14.78 4.61 18.63
N TYR A 161 -13.78 3.73 18.62
CA TYR A 161 -13.98 2.33 18.96
C TYR A 161 -12.80 1.76 19.73
N LYS A 162 -13.07 1.12 20.87
CA LYS A 162 -12.05 0.44 21.66
C LYS A 162 -11.88 -1.00 21.19
N LEU A 163 -10.68 -1.33 20.77
CA LEU A 163 -10.31 -2.65 20.28
C LEU A 163 -9.14 -3.19 21.09
N THR A 164 -9.24 -4.44 21.54
CA THR A 164 -8.15 -5.10 22.26
C THR A 164 -7.18 -5.76 21.30
N ASN A 165 -5.88 -5.70 21.61
CA ASN A 165 -4.81 -6.37 20.83
C ASN A 165 -4.90 -6.13 19.32
N TYR A 166 -5.06 -4.85 18.93
CA TYR A 166 -5.01 -4.43 17.52
C TYR A 166 -3.65 -4.76 16.90
N LEU A 167 -3.66 -5.30 15.69
CA LEU A 167 -2.45 -5.69 14.96
C LEU A 167 -2.35 -5.09 13.56
N ASP A 168 -3.46 -4.89 12.87
CA ASP A 168 -3.46 -4.35 11.49
C ASP A 168 -4.83 -3.77 11.14
N GLY A 169 -4.87 -2.88 10.14
CA GLY A 169 -6.11 -2.30 9.63
C GLY A 169 -5.94 -1.71 8.25
N ARG A 170 -7.05 -1.64 7.51
CA ARG A 170 -7.10 -1.03 6.16
C ARG A 170 -8.53 -0.75 5.74
N PHE A 171 -8.70 0.24 4.86
CA PHE A 171 -9.95 0.42 4.14
C PHE A 171 -10.10 -0.63 3.03
N CYS A 172 -11.34 -0.99 2.69
CA CYS A 172 -11.59 -1.59 1.38
C CYS A 172 -11.33 -0.56 0.27
N ARG A 173 -11.11 -1.02 -0.96
CA ARG A 173 -10.64 -0.14 -2.05
C ARG A 173 -11.65 0.95 -2.42
N ASP A 174 -12.95 0.69 -2.30
CA ASP A 174 -14.00 1.71 -2.49
C ASP A 174 -14.17 2.64 -1.27
N GLY A 175 -13.46 2.39 -0.17
CA GLY A 175 -13.49 3.21 1.04
C GLY A 175 -14.79 3.12 1.84
N SER A 176 -15.70 2.22 1.48
CA SER A 176 -17.01 2.08 2.12
C SER A 176 -16.94 1.47 3.52
N LEU A 177 -15.88 0.72 3.83
CA LEU A 177 -15.65 0.04 5.10
C LEU A 177 -14.19 0.14 5.52
N PHE A 178 -13.97 0.20 6.83
CA PHE A 178 -12.66 0.04 7.45
C PHE A 178 -12.58 -1.30 8.18
N PHE A 179 -11.50 -2.04 7.99
CA PHE A 179 -11.28 -3.31 8.67
C PHE A 179 -10.15 -3.18 9.67
N ALA A 180 -10.34 -3.75 10.86
CA ALA A 180 -9.31 -3.86 11.88
C ALA A 180 -9.17 -5.32 12.34
N TYR A 181 -7.94 -5.79 12.47
CA TYR A 181 -7.59 -7.10 12.97
C TYR A 181 -7.17 -7.02 14.45
N SER A 182 -7.86 -7.79 15.28
CA SER A 182 -7.50 -8.06 16.68
C SER A 182 -6.98 -9.49 16.81
N ALA A 183 -5.85 -9.66 17.50
CA ALA A 183 -5.23 -10.96 17.72
C ALA A 183 -6.19 -11.97 18.38
N ASP A 184 -6.97 -11.51 19.36
CA ASP A 184 -7.85 -12.36 20.17
C ASP A 184 -9.24 -12.54 19.55
N SER A 185 -9.66 -11.57 18.76
CA SER A 185 -11.07 -11.43 18.37
C SER A 185 -11.33 -11.51 16.88
N GLY A 186 -10.30 -11.54 16.04
CA GLY A 186 -10.44 -11.64 14.59
C GLY A 186 -10.65 -10.28 13.92
N LEU A 187 -11.36 -10.26 12.80
CA LEU A 187 -11.56 -9.07 11.97
C LEU A 187 -12.86 -8.36 12.30
N TYR A 188 -12.79 -7.04 12.40
CA TYR A 188 -13.91 -6.14 12.61
C TYR A 188 -14.07 -5.29 11.36
N ALA A 189 -15.29 -5.17 10.85
CA ALA A 189 -15.64 -4.27 9.76
C ALA A 189 -16.44 -3.10 10.33
N PHE A 190 -16.01 -1.87 10.07
CA PHE A 190 -16.64 -0.65 10.52
C PHE A 190 -17.15 0.16 9.34
N SER A 191 -18.26 0.87 9.55
CA SER A 191 -18.64 1.98 8.68
C SER A 191 -17.59 3.09 8.77
N PRO A 192 -17.57 4.06 7.83
CA PRO A 192 -16.68 5.20 7.92
C PRO A 192 -16.92 6.09 9.14
N SER A 193 -18.11 6.03 9.75
CA SER A 193 -18.45 6.73 10.99
C SER A 193 -17.95 6.01 12.26
N GLY A 194 -17.45 4.78 12.14
CA GLY A 194 -16.99 3.96 13.27
C GLY A 194 -18.04 2.99 13.83
N ASP A 195 -19.22 2.88 13.20
CA ASP A 195 -20.22 1.91 13.60
C ASP A 195 -19.78 0.50 13.21
N LEU A 196 -19.85 -0.44 14.16
CA LEU A 196 -19.54 -1.84 13.87
C LEU A 196 -20.57 -2.41 12.89
N TYR A 197 -20.09 -2.82 11.71
CA TYR A 197 -20.91 -3.37 10.64
C TYR A 197 -21.03 -4.89 10.76
N TYR A 198 -19.90 -5.61 10.84
CA TYR A 198 -19.87 -7.04 11.17
C TYR A 198 -18.51 -7.45 11.76
N ARG A 199 -18.44 -8.69 12.26
CA ARG A 199 -17.22 -9.31 12.79
C ARG A 199 -17.01 -10.71 12.21
N LEU A 200 -15.74 -11.05 11.97
CA LEU A 200 -15.26 -12.41 11.70
C LEU A 200 -14.39 -12.85 12.88
N ASN A 201 -14.70 -14.01 13.47
CA ASN A 201 -13.93 -14.56 14.61
C ASN A 201 -12.55 -15.13 14.23
N SER A 202 -12.06 -14.82 13.03
CA SER A 202 -10.79 -15.27 12.49
C SER A 202 -10.37 -14.34 11.37
N GLY A 203 -9.07 -14.22 11.13
CA GLY A 203 -8.56 -13.55 9.93
C GLY A 203 -7.22 -12.89 10.12
N ARG A 204 -6.20 -13.68 10.46
CA ARG A 204 -4.82 -13.21 10.48
C ARG A 204 -4.35 -13.04 9.04
N ASN A 205 -3.69 -11.94 8.70
CA ASN A 205 -3.27 -11.62 7.32
C ASN A 205 -4.45 -11.71 6.36
N PHE A 206 -5.01 -10.58 5.97
CA PHE A 206 -6.25 -10.56 5.20
C PHE A 206 -6.16 -9.65 4.00
N ALA A 207 -6.96 -9.98 3.00
CA ALA A 207 -7.24 -9.15 1.85
C ALA A 207 -8.74 -8.91 1.76
N LEU A 208 -9.08 -7.75 1.21
CA LEU A 208 -10.44 -7.33 0.97
C LEU A 208 -10.61 -7.13 -0.53
N ASN A 209 -11.78 -7.47 -1.04
CA ASN A 209 -12.16 -6.95 -2.34
C ASN A 209 -12.57 -5.48 -2.28
N GLN A 210 -12.95 -4.93 -3.43
CA GLN A 210 -13.30 -3.52 -3.61
C GLN A 210 -14.28 -2.99 -2.55
N ASN A 211 -15.34 -3.72 -2.24
CA ASN A 211 -16.41 -3.30 -1.32
C ASN A 211 -16.38 -3.96 0.07
N GLY A 212 -15.32 -4.71 0.38
CA GLY A 212 -15.18 -5.42 1.66
C GLY A 212 -16.24 -6.50 1.91
N ARG A 213 -17.01 -6.94 0.90
CA ARG A 213 -17.93 -8.07 1.05
C ARG A 213 -17.24 -9.41 0.89
N LEU A 214 -16.14 -9.46 0.16
CA LEU A 214 -15.33 -10.65 0.03
C LEU A 214 -14.05 -10.44 0.82
N VAL A 215 -13.80 -11.35 1.76
CA VAL A 215 -12.63 -11.33 2.63
C VAL A 215 -11.89 -12.64 2.46
N LEU A 216 -10.60 -12.56 2.14
CA LEU A 216 -9.71 -13.70 2.11
C LEU A 216 -8.74 -13.57 3.28
N ALA A 217 -8.69 -14.55 4.16
CA ALA A 217 -7.85 -14.45 5.35
C ALA A 217 -7.22 -15.78 5.74
N SER A 218 -6.01 -15.72 6.30
CA SER A 218 -5.34 -16.90 6.81
C SER A 218 -5.76 -17.22 8.25
N ASN A 219 -5.95 -18.50 8.55
CA ASN A 219 -6.17 -18.97 9.92
C ASN A 219 -5.69 -20.42 10.07
N GLY A 220 -4.79 -20.66 11.03
CA GLY A 220 -4.38 -22.02 11.41
C GLY A 220 -3.87 -22.89 10.26
N GLY A 221 -3.11 -22.34 9.32
CA GLY A 221 -2.63 -23.08 8.14
C GLY A 221 -3.65 -23.23 7.01
N HIS A 222 -4.78 -22.54 7.09
CA HIS A 222 -5.77 -22.49 6.00
C HIS A 222 -5.95 -21.08 5.46
N LEU A 223 -6.20 -20.99 4.17
CA LEU A 223 -6.71 -19.82 3.48
C LEU A 223 -8.24 -19.94 3.44
N ASN A 224 -8.95 -18.99 4.04
CA ASN A 224 -10.40 -19.02 4.15
C ASN A 224 -11.01 -17.87 3.35
N LEU A 225 -11.96 -18.19 2.49
CA LEU A 225 -12.75 -17.21 1.75
C LEU A 225 -14.07 -17.00 2.49
N TYR A 226 -14.39 -15.75 2.76
CA TYR A 226 -15.65 -15.32 3.35
C TYR A 226 -16.40 -14.42 2.38
N TYR A 227 -17.70 -14.62 2.31
CA TYR A 227 -18.62 -13.61 1.81
C TYR A 227 -19.40 -13.05 3.00
N GLN A 228 -19.11 -11.80 3.34
CA GLN A 228 -19.51 -11.16 4.59
C GLN A 228 -19.08 -12.00 5.79
N THR A 229 -20.03 -12.51 6.58
CA THR A 229 -19.76 -13.32 7.78
C THR A 229 -19.65 -14.82 7.50
N SER A 230 -19.99 -15.27 6.30
CA SER A 230 -20.11 -16.69 5.96
C SER A 230 -18.85 -17.18 5.26
N LYS A 231 -18.18 -18.17 5.86
CA LYS A 231 -17.10 -18.89 5.18
C LYS A 231 -17.69 -19.67 4.00
N THR A 232 -17.27 -19.33 2.79
CA THR A 232 -17.75 -19.96 1.55
C THR A 232 -16.79 -21.02 1.03
N ASN A 233 -15.49 -20.87 1.28
CA ASN A 233 -14.50 -21.86 0.83
C ASN A 233 -13.23 -21.86 1.72
N SER A 234 -12.39 -22.88 1.57
CA SER A 234 -11.13 -23.07 2.28
C SER A 234 -10.11 -23.81 1.44
N ALA A 235 -8.85 -23.41 1.52
CA ALA A 235 -7.71 -24.18 1.00
C ALA A 235 -6.67 -24.37 2.11
N GLU A 236 -5.92 -25.48 2.06
CA GLU A 236 -4.74 -25.68 2.91
C GLU A 236 -3.58 -24.82 2.40
N LEU A 237 -2.86 -24.20 3.33
CA LEU A 237 -1.64 -23.44 3.06
C LEU A 237 -0.45 -24.30 3.47
N ASN A 238 0.30 -24.77 2.49
CA ASN A 238 1.57 -25.48 2.70
C ASN A 238 2.71 -24.47 2.87
N THR A 239 2.60 -23.56 3.84
CA THR A 239 3.61 -22.52 4.05
C THR A 239 3.72 -22.09 5.51
N SER A 240 4.94 -21.70 5.89
CA SER A 240 5.34 -21.41 7.26
C SER A 240 4.80 -20.08 7.79
N LYS A 241 4.72 -19.05 6.92
CA LYS A 241 4.35 -17.69 7.32
C LYS A 241 3.85 -16.85 6.15
N ILE A 242 2.56 -16.52 6.17
CA ILE A 242 1.98 -15.57 5.21
C ILE A 242 2.48 -14.16 5.51
N ARG A 243 3.02 -13.51 4.48
CA ARG A 243 3.43 -12.10 4.49
C ARG A 243 2.33 -11.21 3.94
N GLU A 244 1.71 -11.62 2.84
CA GLU A 244 0.79 -10.77 2.09
C GLU A 244 -0.28 -11.61 1.41
N ILE A 245 -1.48 -11.04 1.33
CA ILE A 245 -2.61 -11.59 0.57
C ILE A 245 -3.18 -10.43 -0.25
N ILE A 246 -3.44 -10.67 -1.52
CA ILE A 246 -4.03 -9.71 -2.46
C ILE A 246 -5.20 -10.39 -3.17
N ILE A 247 -6.28 -9.66 -3.38
CA ILE A 247 -7.42 -10.08 -4.21
C ILE A 247 -7.45 -9.17 -5.44
N SER A 248 -7.68 -9.75 -6.61
CA SER A 248 -7.88 -8.99 -7.84
C SER A 248 -9.19 -8.21 -7.83
N ASP A 249 -9.24 -7.07 -8.52
CA ASP A 249 -10.42 -6.19 -8.55
C ASP A 249 -11.64 -6.85 -9.16
N ASP A 250 -11.41 -7.71 -10.15
CA ASP A 250 -12.45 -8.53 -10.78
C ASP A 250 -12.93 -9.69 -9.90
N ASN A 251 -12.33 -9.90 -8.73
CA ASN A 251 -12.61 -10.97 -7.77
C ASN A 251 -12.39 -12.38 -8.34
N THR A 252 -11.56 -12.55 -9.37
CA THR A 252 -11.32 -13.86 -9.98
C THR A 252 -10.08 -14.55 -9.44
N ARG A 253 -9.16 -13.81 -8.82
CA ARG A 253 -7.85 -14.30 -8.39
C ARG A 253 -7.45 -13.73 -7.03
N ALA A 254 -6.60 -14.48 -6.35
CA ALA A 254 -5.84 -13.99 -5.21
C ALA A 254 -4.39 -14.44 -5.30
N VAL A 255 -3.48 -13.60 -4.82
CA VAL A 255 -2.08 -13.97 -4.63
C VAL A 255 -1.82 -14.03 -3.13
N VAL A 256 -1.30 -15.17 -2.68
CA VAL A 256 -0.85 -15.37 -1.32
C VAL A 256 0.66 -15.51 -1.34
N MET A 257 1.35 -14.58 -0.69
CA MET A 257 2.80 -14.61 -0.58
C MET A 257 3.19 -14.97 0.85
N SER A 258 4.17 -15.86 0.94
CA SER A 258 4.83 -16.26 2.17
C SER A 258 6.32 -16.01 2.11
N ASP A 259 7.05 -16.36 3.17
CA ASP A 259 8.50 -16.32 3.19
C ASP A 259 9.12 -17.25 2.12
N ASP A 260 8.42 -18.34 1.78
CA ASP A 260 8.97 -19.46 0.98
C ASP A 260 8.53 -19.43 -0.48
N ASN A 261 7.32 -18.95 -0.77
CA ASN A 261 6.73 -18.95 -2.11
C ASN A 261 5.60 -17.93 -2.25
N ALA A 262 5.22 -17.66 -3.50
CA ALA A 262 3.99 -16.97 -3.85
C ALA A 262 3.09 -17.90 -4.66
N VAL A 263 1.81 -17.98 -4.32
CA VAL A 263 0.82 -18.84 -4.98
C VAL A 263 -0.36 -18.00 -5.43
N CYS A 264 -0.73 -18.12 -6.70
CA CYS A 264 -1.99 -17.56 -7.19
C CYS A 264 -3.09 -18.61 -7.10
N TYR A 265 -4.24 -18.20 -6.56
CA TYR A 265 -5.44 -19.02 -6.44
C TYR A 265 -6.55 -18.44 -7.29
N SER A 266 -7.41 -19.30 -7.83
CA SER A 266 -8.70 -18.88 -8.38
C SER A 266 -9.68 -18.54 -7.26
N ILE A 267 -10.59 -17.60 -7.53
CA ILE A 267 -11.76 -17.29 -6.71
C ILE A 267 -13.00 -17.64 -7.54
N PRO A 268 -14.05 -18.27 -6.94
CA PRO A 268 -14.20 -18.59 -5.51
C PRO A 268 -13.59 -19.94 -5.11
N ASP A 269 -13.10 -20.73 -6.06
CA ASP A 269 -12.74 -22.13 -5.84
C ASP A 269 -11.50 -22.35 -4.95
N LEU A 270 -10.66 -21.34 -4.76
CA LEU A 270 -9.35 -21.42 -4.09
C LEU A 270 -8.47 -22.55 -4.64
N LYS A 271 -8.52 -22.80 -5.95
CA LYS A 271 -7.61 -23.76 -6.61
C LYS A 271 -6.31 -23.05 -6.97
N PRO A 272 -5.14 -23.62 -6.66
CA PRO A 272 -3.87 -23.05 -7.08
C PRO A 272 -3.80 -23.06 -8.62
N LEU A 273 -3.47 -21.91 -9.19
CA LEU A 273 -3.30 -21.70 -10.62
C LEU A 273 -1.82 -21.79 -11.00
N TRP A 274 -0.96 -21.16 -10.22
CA TRP A 274 0.49 -21.23 -10.36
C TRP A 274 1.18 -20.97 -9.02
N GLN A 275 2.46 -21.36 -8.94
CA GLN A 275 3.31 -21.10 -7.78
C GLN A 275 4.70 -20.64 -8.25
N TYR A 276 5.19 -19.57 -7.64
CA TYR A 276 6.56 -19.10 -7.78
C TYR A 276 7.37 -19.45 -6.53
N ASN A 277 8.53 -20.08 -6.75
CA ASN A 277 9.51 -20.37 -5.71
C ASN A 277 10.79 -19.57 -5.97
N PRO A 278 11.43 -18.98 -4.95
CA PRO A 278 12.73 -18.34 -5.10
C PRO A 278 13.77 -19.32 -5.66
N VAL A 279 14.58 -18.85 -6.60
CA VAL A 279 15.62 -19.67 -7.28
C VAL A 279 16.82 -20.01 -6.40
N SER A 280 16.94 -19.42 -5.21
CA SER A 280 18.10 -19.55 -4.32
C SER A 280 17.67 -19.41 -2.87
N SER A 281 18.37 -20.09 -1.95
CA SER A 281 18.15 -19.95 -0.49
C SER A 281 18.52 -18.55 0.03
N TYR A 282 19.25 -17.78 -0.76
CA TYR A 282 19.58 -16.38 -0.48
C TYR A 282 18.51 -15.41 -0.96
N HIS A 283 17.44 -15.89 -1.61
CA HIS A 283 16.35 -15.04 -2.10
C HIS A 283 15.15 -15.14 -1.16
N HIS A 284 14.74 -13.99 -0.63
CA HIS A 284 13.62 -13.89 0.29
C HIS A 284 12.51 -13.06 -0.33
N LEU A 285 11.31 -13.63 -0.43
CA LEU A 285 10.15 -12.88 -0.90
C LEU A 285 9.82 -11.77 0.11
N SER A 286 9.70 -10.54 -0.37
CA SER A 286 9.52 -9.35 0.47
C SER A 286 8.15 -8.70 0.31
N SER A 287 7.61 -8.68 -0.91
CA SER A 287 6.32 -8.07 -1.26
C SER A 287 5.77 -8.67 -2.56
N CYS A 288 4.48 -8.50 -2.79
CA CYS A 288 3.90 -8.69 -4.12
C CYS A 288 2.87 -7.62 -4.45
N ASP A 289 2.54 -7.50 -5.73
CA ASP A 289 1.37 -6.76 -6.19
C ASP A 289 0.74 -7.45 -7.42
N TYR A 290 -0.54 -7.20 -7.66
CA TYR A 290 -1.32 -7.83 -8.73
C TYR A 290 -2.02 -6.78 -9.59
N ASP A 291 -1.73 -6.78 -10.88
CA ASP A 291 -2.43 -5.95 -11.86
C ASP A 291 -3.67 -6.69 -12.38
N SER A 292 -4.85 -6.15 -12.08
CA SER A 292 -6.12 -6.75 -12.49
C SER A 292 -6.46 -6.54 -13.97
N GLU A 293 -5.85 -5.57 -14.64
CA GLU A 293 -6.09 -5.31 -16.06
C GLU A 293 -5.33 -6.32 -16.94
N THR A 294 -4.06 -6.55 -16.64
CA THR A 294 -3.21 -7.49 -17.40
C THR A 294 -3.15 -8.89 -16.80
N GLY A 295 -3.55 -9.04 -15.53
CA GLY A 295 -3.44 -10.26 -14.74
C GLY A 295 -2.01 -10.62 -14.33
N ARG A 296 -1.07 -9.69 -14.45
CA ARG A 296 0.33 -9.87 -14.09
C ARG A 296 0.52 -9.74 -12.58
N THR A 297 1.49 -10.47 -12.05
CA THR A 297 1.94 -10.34 -10.66
C THR A 297 3.38 -9.88 -10.62
N ALA A 298 3.65 -8.84 -9.84
CA ALA A 298 5.00 -8.42 -9.51
C ALA A 298 5.39 -9.02 -8.16
N ILE A 299 6.61 -9.55 -8.07
CA ILE A 299 7.14 -10.16 -6.85
C ILE A 299 8.47 -9.48 -6.51
N GLY A 300 8.51 -8.81 -5.35
CA GLY A 300 9.72 -8.25 -4.77
C GLY A 300 10.51 -9.32 -4.03
N ILE A 301 11.83 -9.35 -4.24
CA ILE A 301 12.75 -10.33 -3.68
C ILE A 301 13.95 -9.58 -3.09
N ALA A 302 14.22 -9.79 -1.80
CA ALA A 302 15.47 -9.39 -1.17
C ALA A 302 16.54 -10.45 -1.41
N VAL A 303 17.75 -10.04 -1.78
CA VAL A 303 18.89 -10.94 -2.01
C VAL A 303 19.89 -10.80 -0.87
N ASP A 304 20.12 -11.91 -0.18
CA ASP A 304 21.14 -12.07 0.85
C ASP A 304 22.52 -12.30 0.21
N SER A 305 23.41 -11.32 0.32
CA SER A 305 24.77 -11.37 -0.23
C SER A 305 25.72 -12.28 0.57
N GLY A 306 25.26 -12.86 1.67
CA GLY A 306 26.01 -13.78 2.52
C GLY A 306 26.66 -13.14 3.75
N SER A 307 27.19 -13.97 4.63
CA SER A 307 27.81 -13.57 5.90
C SER A 307 29.11 -12.79 5.77
N ASP A 308 29.70 -12.77 4.57
CA ASP A 308 30.94 -12.05 4.30
C ASP A 308 30.72 -10.53 4.18
N TYR A 309 29.47 -10.10 4.05
CA TYR A 309 29.08 -8.69 4.06
C TYR A 309 28.63 -8.25 5.45
N PRO A 310 28.89 -6.98 5.85
CA PRO A 310 28.29 -6.40 7.05
C PRO A 310 26.76 -6.58 7.05
N PHE A 311 26.15 -6.84 8.21
CA PHE A 311 24.70 -7.06 8.29
C PHE A 311 23.87 -5.91 7.67
N SER A 312 24.35 -4.67 7.78
CA SER A 312 23.74 -3.48 7.19
C SER A 312 23.78 -3.43 5.66
N GLU A 313 24.65 -4.23 5.03
CA GLU A 313 24.86 -4.28 3.57
C GLU A 313 24.42 -5.59 2.95
N ARG A 314 24.30 -6.65 3.78
CA ARG A 314 23.98 -8.02 3.38
C ARG A 314 22.75 -8.13 2.49
N TYR A 315 21.79 -7.23 2.65
CA TYR A 315 20.53 -7.28 1.91
C TYR A 315 20.31 -6.07 1.02
N ASN A 316 21.34 -5.30 0.64
CA ASN A 316 21.21 -4.06 -0.16
C ASN A 316 20.95 -4.27 -1.66
N THR A 317 20.75 -5.52 -2.06
CA THR A 317 20.39 -5.91 -3.42
C THR A 317 19.11 -6.70 -3.41
N GLY A 318 18.31 -6.57 -4.46
CA GLY A 318 17.07 -7.28 -4.64
C GLY A 318 16.82 -7.63 -6.10
N LYS A 319 15.71 -8.29 -6.33
CA LYS A 319 15.19 -8.60 -7.65
C LYS A 319 13.69 -8.36 -7.66
N VAL A 320 13.18 -7.95 -8.80
CA VAL A 320 11.76 -7.96 -9.09
C VAL A 320 11.50 -8.94 -10.21
N VAL A 321 10.51 -9.81 -10.02
CA VAL A 321 10.08 -10.80 -11.01
C VAL A 321 8.65 -10.48 -11.42
N ILE A 322 8.38 -10.50 -12.73
CA ILE A 322 7.04 -10.37 -13.28
C ILE A 322 6.56 -11.73 -13.76
N VAL A 323 5.41 -12.15 -13.27
CA VAL A 323 4.76 -13.41 -13.60
C VAL A 323 3.47 -13.12 -14.33
N ASP A 324 3.24 -13.81 -15.45
CA ASP A 324 2.01 -13.67 -16.23
C ASP A 324 0.82 -14.43 -15.61
N PRO A 325 -0.41 -14.29 -16.15
CA PRO A 325 -1.58 -14.98 -15.61
C PRO A 325 -1.51 -16.52 -15.66
N ALA A 326 -0.64 -17.08 -16.49
CA ALA A 326 -0.40 -18.52 -16.65
C ALA A 326 0.69 -19.05 -15.70
N GLY A 327 1.45 -18.16 -15.06
CA GLY A 327 2.54 -18.52 -14.14
C GLY A 327 3.93 -18.46 -14.77
N GLU A 328 4.06 -17.99 -16.01
CA GLU A 328 5.33 -17.88 -16.70
C GLU A 328 6.04 -16.57 -16.32
N ILE A 329 7.37 -16.65 -16.14
CA ILE A 329 8.18 -15.47 -15.84
C ILE A 329 8.34 -14.65 -17.12
N MET A 330 7.74 -13.46 -17.14
CA MET A 330 7.85 -12.52 -18.26
C MET A 330 9.20 -11.81 -18.30
N GLY A 331 9.78 -11.57 -17.12
CA GLY A 331 11.05 -10.87 -16.98
C GLY A 331 11.47 -10.70 -15.53
N SER A 332 12.70 -10.27 -15.34
CA SER A 332 13.22 -9.88 -14.03
C SER A 332 14.13 -8.68 -14.12
N VAL A 333 14.08 -7.83 -13.11
CA VAL A 333 14.93 -6.64 -12.99
C VAL A 333 15.68 -6.71 -11.67
N ASP A 334 17.00 -6.60 -11.73
CA ASP A 334 17.83 -6.46 -10.55
C ASP A 334 17.71 -5.04 -10.00
N VAL A 335 17.59 -4.92 -8.67
CA VAL A 335 17.48 -3.63 -7.98
C VAL A 335 18.55 -3.54 -6.91
N SER A 336 19.06 -2.34 -6.68
CA SER A 336 20.01 -2.06 -5.61
C SER A 336 19.50 -0.88 -4.81
N TYR A 337 19.71 -0.90 -3.51
CA TYR A 337 19.22 0.12 -2.61
C TYR A 337 20.22 0.40 -1.50
N THR A 338 20.12 1.60 -0.93
CA THR A 338 21.15 2.14 -0.04
C THR A 338 21.04 1.62 1.40
N SER A 339 19.91 1.03 1.79
CA SER A 339 19.76 0.25 3.02
C SER A 339 18.63 -0.75 2.94
N TRP A 340 18.79 -1.81 3.72
CA TRP A 340 17.75 -2.79 3.95
C TRP A 340 16.81 -2.44 5.11
N SER A 341 15.56 -2.89 4.99
CA SER A 341 14.68 -3.21 6.09
C SER A 341 13.78 -4.37 5.69
N LYS A 342 13.26 -5.09 6.69
CA LYS A 342 12.29 -6.15 6.47
C LYS A 342 11.10 -5.62 5.67
N GLY A 343 10.66 -6.37 4.65
CA GLY A 343 9.56 -5.98 3.76
C GLY A 343 10.01 -5.28 2.46
N PHE A 344 11.31 -5.00 2.30
CA PHE A 344 11.85 -4.45 1.05
C PHE A 344 12.63 -5.48 0.23
N PRO A 345 12.66 -5.34 -1.11
CA PRO A 345 11.95 -4.33 -1.90
C PRO A 345 10.43 -4.52 -1.88
N LYS A 346 9.68 -3.42 -1.81
CA LYS A 346 8.24 -3.39 -1.99
C LYS A 346 7.92 -3.09 -3.45
N VAL A 347 7.05 -3.87 -4.07
CA VAL A 347 6.63 -3.65 -5.47
C VAL A 347 5.18 -3.21 -5.52
N GLN A 348 4.84 -2.34 -6.46
CA GLN A 348 3.47 -1.88 -6.69
C GLN A 348 3.28 -1.47 -8.15
N PHE A 349 2.23 -1.97 -8.80
CA PHE A 349 1.85 -1.51 -10.13
C PHE A 349 1.29 -0.08 -10.06
N ALA A 350 1.67 0.75 -11.02
CA ALA A 350 0.96 2.00 -11.26
C ALA A 350 -0.42 1.71 -11.86
N SER A 351 -1.38 2.64 -11.71
CA SER A 351 -2.75 2.49 -12.24
C SER A 351 -2.85 2.20 -13.73
N GLU A 352 -1.79 2.46 -14.51
CA GLU A 352 -1.76 2.25 -15.96
C GLU A 352 -1.21 0.86 -16.35
N GLY A 353 -0.80 0.01 -15.39
CA GLY A 353 -0.33 -1.38 -15.64
C GLY A 353 1.01 -1.52 -16.38
N GLU A 354 1.48 -0.47 -17.05
CA GLU A 354 2.74 -0.45 -17.83
C GLU A 354 3.96 0.01 -17.01
N THR A 355 3.74 0.35 -15.74
CA THR A 355 4.78 0.84 -14.84
C THR A 355 4.72 0.10 -13.52
N LEU A 356 5.89 -0.24 -13.01
CA LEU A 356 6.07 -0.78 -11.67
C LEU A 356 6.93 0.15 -10.81
N TRP A 357 6.44 0.43 -9.61
CA TRP A 357 7.19 1.07 -8.54
C TRP A 357 7.94 0.02 -7.72
N VAL A 358 9.20 0.31 -7.43
CA VAL A 358 10.01 -0.46 -6.48
C VAL A 358 10.46 0.46 -5.37
N ILE A 359 10.03 0.15 -4.16
CA ILE A 359 10.24 0.95 -2.96
C ILE A 359 11.25 0.20 -2.10
N SER A 360 12.28 0.88 -1.62
CA SER A 360 13.22 0.37 -0.62
C SER A 360 13.08 1.17 0.68
N HIS A 361 14.00 0.93 1.63
CA HIS A 361 14.12 1.81 2.78
C HIS A 361 14.38 3.25 2.30
N TYR A 362 15.46 3.54 1.59
CA TYR A 362 15.83 4.93 1.25
C TYR A 362 15.55 5.34 -0.20
N ASP A 363 14.99 4.45 -1.03
CA ASP A 363 14.94 4.64 -2.47
C ASP A 363 13.55 4.32 -3.06
N LEU A 364 13.20 5.02 -4.14
CA LEU A 364 12.02 4.75 -4.97
C LEU A 364 12.49 4.69 -6.42
N PHE A 365 12.18 3.58 -7.09
CA PHE A 365 12.50 3.33 -8.48
C PHE A 365 11.23 3.14 -9.29
N ARG A 366 11.31 3.48 -10.56
CA ARG A 366 10.29 3.17 -11.55
C ARG A 366 10.89 2.23 -12.59
N ILE A 367 10.17 1.16 -12.91
CA ILE A 367 10.50 0.20 -13.95
C ILE A 367 9.38 0.27 -14.98
N ALA A 368 9.72 0.55 -16.24
CA ALA A 368 8.80 0.35 -17.36
C ALA A 368 8.76 -1.15 -17.70
N LEU A 369 7.56 -1.71 -17.85
CA LEU A 369 7.32 -3.14 -18.03
C LEU A 369 7.19 -3.57 -19.49
#